data_AF-A0A959ISH4-F1
#
_entry.id   AF-A0A959ISH4-F1
#
_cell.length_a   1.000
_cell.length_b   1.000
_cell.length_c   1.000
_cell.angle_alpha   90.00
_cell.angle_beta   90.00
_cell.angle_gamma   90.00
#
_symmetry.space_group_name_H-M   'P 1'
#
loop_
_entity.id
_entity.type
_entity.pdbx_description
1 polymer ?
#
loop_
_entity_poly.entity_id
_entity_poly.type
_entity_poly.pdbx_seq_one_letter_code
_entity_poly.pdbx_strand_id
1 'polypeptide(L)'
;MEIENEKGAKRAIRCSRVLNATYAGSNAINRLFGLEDIQLMHEISEIAFIAAPAIQHLGLTVMDGQFGSVMPYGKTGLLSVSSVAYTHHKVSYDNLPHFNCQTGNTHCQPDFLGDCNTCPAQPPSNYRKMLSQMRQYFSQEVQWQYFHSYFTIKSKLRANHIDDGRPTEIRCLHKNPHFYCIFAGKINSIYEVEKIG
;
A
#
# COMPACT_ATOMS: atom_id res chain seq x y z
N MET A 1 7.36 26.64 -4.03
CA MET A 1 6.11 25.92 -3.70
C MET A 1 5.53 26.55 -2.45
N GLU A 2 4.24 26.89 -2.46
CA GLU A 2 3.51 27.24 -1.24
C GLU A 2 2.88 25.97 -0.67
N ILE A 3 3.04 25.76 0.62
CA ILE A 3 2.51 24.61 1.36
C ILE A 3 1.54 25.15 2.38
N GLU A 4 0.33 24.62 2.40
CA GLU A 4 -0.66 24.92 3.42
C GLU A 4 -0.68 23.78 4.45
N ASN A 5 -0.59 24.12 5.73
CA ASN A 5 -0.76 23.12 6.78
C ASN A 5 -2.24 22.91 7.13
N GLU A 6 -2.54 21.93 7.98
CA GLU A 6 -3.91 21.62 8.43
C GLU A 6 -4.64 22.81 9.12
N LYS A 7 -3.91 23.85 9.53
CA LYS A 7 -4.44 25.08 10.14
C LYS A 7 -4.64 26.21 9.13
N GLY A 8 -4.49 25.94 7.83
CA GLY A 8 -4.62 26.93 6.76
C GLY A 8 -3.42 27.88 6.63
N ALA A 9 -2.34 27.66 7.37
CA ALA A 9 -1.16 28.52 7.31
C ALA A 9 -0.33 28.17 6.08
N LYS A 10 -0.19 29.13 5.17
CA LYS A 10 0.62 29.01 3.96
C LYS A 10 2.08 29.35 4.24
N ARG A 11 2.99 28.50 3.77
CA ARG A 11 4.43 28.70 3.84
C ARG A 11 5.06 28.48 2.48
N ALA A 12 5.76 29.48 1.97
CA ALA A 12 6.59 29.32 0.79
C ALA A 12 7.93 28.65 1.16
N ILE A 13 8.27 27.58 0.44
CA ILE A 13 9.59 26.93 0.53
C ILE A 13 10.32 27.08 -0.81
N ARG A 14 11.58 27.51 -0.72
CA ARG A 14 12.54 27.57 -1.83
C ARG A 14 13.55 26.44 -1.66
N CYS A 15 13.73 25.63 -2.69
CA CYS A 15 14.68 24.54 -2.74
C CYS A 15 15.22 24.39 -4.17
N SER A 16 16.41 23.81 -4.31
CA SER A 16 17.04 23.56 -5.61
C SER A 16 16.61 22.22 -6.23
N ARG A 17 16.10 21.30 -5.40
CA ARG A 17 15.66 19.95 -5.79
C ARG A 17 14.38 19.58 -5.02
N VAL A 18 13.46 18.90 -5.70
CA VAL A 18 12.24 18.30 -5.11
C VAL A 18 12.28 16.79 -5.33
N LEU A 19 11.96 16.03 -4.28
CA LEU A 19 11.89 14.59 -4.30
C LEU A 19 10.46 14.14 -3.94
N ASN A 20 9.73 13.63 -4.92
CA ASN A 20 8.41 13.07 -4.72
C ASN A 20 8.51 11.56 -4.45
N ALA A 21 8.32 11.18 -3.18
CA ALA A 21 8.27 9.79 -2.72
C ALA A 21 6.91 9.47 -2.06
N THR A 22 5.82 9.97 -2.64
CA THR A 22 4.46 9.86 -2.07
C THR A 22 3.66 8.65 -2.55
N TYR A 23 4.27 7.77 -3.35
CA TYR A 23 3.73 6.49 -3.81
C TYR A 23 2.32 6.55 -4.40
N ALA A 24 1.28 6.16 -3.66
CA ALA A 24 -0.10 6.24 -4.13
C ALA A 24 -0.53 7.69 -4.46
N GLY A 25 0.11 8.68 -3.83
CA GLY A 25 -0.05 10.09 -4.15
C GLY A 25 0.91 10.62 -5.23
N SER A 26 1.81 9.81 -5.80
CA SER A 26 2.88 10.31 -6.67
C SER A 26 2.35 11.16 -7.83
N ASN A 27 1.34 10.66 -8.55
CA ASN A 27 0.78 11.39 -9.68
C ASN A 27 -0.03 12.62 -9.26
N ALA A 28 -0.67 12.61 -8.10
CA ALA A 28 -1.32 13.79 -7.55
C ALA A 28 -0.30 14.93 -7.33
N ILE A 29 0.82 14.61 -6.69
CA ILE A 29 1.90 15.57 -6.49
C ILE A 29 2.53 16.00 -7.81
N ASN A 30 2.79 15.09 -8.76
CA ASN A 30 3.35 15.47 -10.07
C ASN A 30 2.45 16.50 -10.78
N ARG A 31 1.14 16.28 -10.77
CA ARG A 31 0.15 17.18 -11.39
C ARG A 31 0.10 18.55 -10.71
N LEU A 32 0.28 18.64 -9.40
CA LEU A 32 0.39 19.94 -8.70
C LEU A 32 1.56 20.79 -9.22
N PHE A 33 2.59 20.16 -9.78
CA PHE A 33 3.74 20.82 -10.41
C PHE A 33 3.62 20.92 -11.95
N GLY A 34 2.49 20.49 -12.54
CA GLY A 34 2.30 20.46 -13.99
C GLY A 34 3.19 19.42 -14.69
N LEU A 35 3.60 18.37 -13.98
CA LEU A 35 4.49 17.31 -14.49
C LEU A 35 3.70 16.08 -14.93
N GLU A 36 4.32 15.25 -15.77
CA GLU A 36 3.71 14.02 -16.29
C GLU A 36 3.45 12.96 -15.20
N ASP A 37 2.44 12.12 -15.46
CA ASP A 37 2.15 10.96 -14.65
C ASP A 37 3.15 9.82 -14.90
N ILE A 38 3.45 9.08 -13.84
CA ILE A 38 3.99 7.72 -13.94
C ILE A 38 2.83 6.78 -14.27
N GLN A 39 3.06 5.80 -15.15
CA GLN A 39 2.06 4.79 -15.51
C GLN A 39 1.85 3.81 -14.36
N LEU A 40 0.86 4.10 -13.52
CA LEU A 40 0.55 3.36 -12.30
C LEU A 40 -0.79 2.63 -12.42
N MET A 41 -0.96 1.68 -11.52
CA MET A 41 -2.23 1.11 -11.13
C MET A 41 -2.24 0.94 -9.61
N HIS A 42 -3.43 0.84 -9.03
CA HIS A 42 -3.60 0.87 -7.58
C HIS A 42 -4.51 -0.25 -7.08
N GLU A 43 -4.24 -0.76 -5.89
CA GLU A 43 -4.99 -1.86 -5.30
C GLU A 43 -5.22 -1.62 -3.81
N ILE A 44 -6.48 -1.69 -3.37
CA ILE A 44 -6.77 -1.74 -1.93
C ILE A 44 -6.48 -3.16 -1.45
N SER A 45 -5.57 -3.28 -0.49
CA SER A 45 -5.07 -4.54 0.02
C SER A 45 -5.20 -4.62 1.53
N GLU A 46 -5.48 -5.81 2.03
CA GLU A 46 -5.75 -6.10 3.43
C GLU A 46 -4.73 -7.06 4.03
N ILE A 47 -4.30 -6.79 5.27
CA ILE A 47 -3.66 -7.78 6.14
C ILE A 47 -4.54 -7.96 7.37
N ALA A 48 -5.01 -9.19 7.60
CA ALA A 48 -5.82 -9.52 8.77
C ALA A 48 -4.92 -9.88 9.96
N PHE A 49 -5.37 -9.60 11.17
CA PHE A 49 -4.67 -9.94 12.41
C PHE A 49 -5.55 -10.82 13.28
N ILE A 50 -4.94 -11.89 13.79
CA ILE A 50 -5.61 -12.85 14.64
C ILE A 50 -4.80 -13.17 15.89
N ALA A 51 -5.47 -13.62 16.94
CA ALA A 51 -4.86 -14.27 18.09
C ALA A 51 -5.05 -15.79 17.97
N ALA A 52 -3.97 -16.54 18.12
CA ALA A 52 -3.99 -17.99 18.22
C ALA A 52 -2.87 -18.45 19.18
N PRO A 53 -3.14 -18.52 20.51
CA PRO A 53 -2.11 -18.74 21.52
C PRO A 53 -1.25 -19.99 21.29
N ALA A 54 -1.86 -21.08 20.81
CA ALA A 54 -1.17 -22.35 20.55
C ALA A 54 -0.07 -22.26 19.47
N ILE A 55 -0.14 -21.25 18.58
CA ILE A 55 0.78 -21.08 17.45
C ILE A 55 1.34 -19.65 17.38
N GLN A 56 1.28 -18.89 18.47
CA GLN A 56 1.62 -17.46 18.49
C GLN A 56 3.07 -17.14 18.06
N HIS A 57 3.96 -18.13 18.10
CA HIS A 57 5.37 -18.00 17.70
C HIS A 57 5.69 -18.68 16.36
N LEU A 58 4.69 -19.29 15.72
CA LEU A 58 4.89 -20.04 14.49
C LEU A 58 4.55 -19.18 13.27
N GLY A 59 5.50 -19.09 12.35
CA GLY A 59 5.27 -18.59 11.00
C GLY A 59 5.07 -19.75 10.03
N LEU A 60 4.05 -19.65 9.17
CA LEU A 60 3.79 -20.59 8.08
C LEU A 60 3.55 -19.82 6.79
N THR A 61 4.31 -20.14 5.74
CA THR A 61 4.05 -19.71 4.36
C THR A 61 3.76 -20.93 3.51
N VAL A 62 2.65 -20.89 2.80
CA VAL A 62 2.28 -21.89 1.79
C VAL A 62 2.68 -21.33 0.43
N MET A 63 3.58 -22.03 -0.27
CA MET A 63 4.09 -21.64 -1.59
C MET A 63 3.63 -22.57 -2.73
N ASP A 64 2.94 -23.66 -2.41
CA ASP A 64 2.37 -24.56 -3.42
C ASP A 64 0.84 -24.48 -3.36
N GLY A 65 0.20 -24.31 -4.51
CA GLY A 65 -1.24 -24.03 -4.62
C GLY A 65 -1.63 -22.59 -4.26
N GLN A 66 -2.64 -22.44 -3.39
CA GLN A 66 -3.15 -21.12 -2.98
C GLN A 66 -2.17 -20.46 -2.00
N PHE A 67 -1.32 -19.57 -2.51
CA PHE A 67 -0.32 -18.85 -1.71
C PHE A 67 -0.97 -18.09 -0.55
N GLY A 68 -0.41 -18.28 0.65
CA GLY A 68 -0.88 -17.65 1.87
C GLY A 68 0.16 -17.69 2.97
N SER A 69 0.00 -16.87 4.00
CA SER A 69 0.90 -16.83 5.14
C SER A 69 0.19 -16.48 6.44
N VAL A 70 0.67 -17.08 7.51
CA VAL A 70 0.40 -16.72 8.91
C VAL A 70 1.75 -16.41 9.54
N MET A 71 1.95 -15.21 10.06
CA MET A 71 3.26 -14.76 10.56
C MET A 71 3.14 -14.04 11.90
N PRO A 72 4.05 -14.26 12.87
CA PRO A 72 4.11 -13.46 14.10
C PRO A 72 4.24 -11.97 13.80
N TYR A 73 3.37 -11.16 14.41
CA TYR A 73 3.37 -9.72 14.21
C TYR A 73 4.12 -9.01 15.33
N GLY A 74 5.42 -8.81 15.14
CA GLY A 74 6.29 -8.13 16.09
C GLY A 74 6.24 -8.78 17.48
N LYS A 75 6.10 -7.96 18.53
CA LYS A 75 5.95 -8.42 19.92
C LYS A 75 4.51 -8.31 20.45
N THR A 76 3.52 -8.26 19.56
CA THR A 76 2.13 -7.99 19.93
C THR A 76 1.39 -9.22 20.47
N GLY A 77 1.91 -10.43 20.23
CA GLY A 77 1.18 -11.69 20.46
C GLY A 77 0.14 -12.01 19.38
N LEU A 78 -0.03 -11.14 18.38
CA LEU A 78 -0.90 -11.38 17.22
C LEU A 78 -0.13 -12.03 16.07
N LEU A 79 -0.87 -12.68 15.18
CA LEU A 79 -0.40 -13.22 13.91
C LEU A 79 -1.05 -12.45 12.77
N SER A 80 -0.26 -11.99 11.81
CA SER A 80 -0.76 -11.46 10.54
C SER A 80 -1.12 -12.61 9.60
N VAL A 81 -2.24 -12.48 8.90
CA VAL A 81 -2.74 -13.43 7.91
C VAL A 81 -2.91 -12.72 6.57
N SER A 82 -2.34 -13.32 5.53
CA SER A 82 -2.47 -12.84 4.16
C SER A 82 -2.70 -14.01 3.20
N SER A 83 -3.43 -13.76 2.12
CA SER A 83 -3.66 -14.71 1.03
C SER A 83 -3.59 -14.00 -0.31
N VAL A 84 -2.85 -14.53 -1.29
CA VAL A 84 -2.77 -13.92 -2.62
C VAL A 84 -4.16 -13.79 -3.25
N ALA A 85 -5.04 -14.77 -3.03
CA ALA A 85 -6.39 -14.79 -3.59
C ALA A 85 -7.35 -13.79 -2.92
N TYR A 86 -7.13 -13.42 -1.65
CA TYR A 86 -8.13 -12.69 -0.85
C TYR A 86 -7.65 -11.37 -0.23
N THR A 87 -6.34 -11.09 -0.31
CA THR A 87 -5.73 -9.85 0.20
C THR A 87 -6.21 -8.62 -0.57
N HIS A 88 -6.42 -8.75 -1.88
CA HIS A 88 -6.82 -7.65 -2.74
C HIS A 88 -8.34 -7.51 -2.80
N HIS A 89 -8.83 -6.29 -2.59
CA HIS A 89 -10.26 -5.97 -2.54
C HIS A 89 -10.76 -5.28 -3.79
N LYS A 90 -9.99 -4.29 -4.27
CA LYS A 90 -10.35 -3.43 -5.39
C LYS A 90 -9.11 -3.08 -6.17
N VAL A 91 -9.24 -3.00 -7.49
CA VAL A 91 -8.18 -2.63 -8.42
C VAL A 91 -8.64 -1.39 -9.19
N SER A 92 -7.74 -0.43 -9.30
CA SER A 92 -7.87 0.75 -10.16
C SER A 92 -6.77 0.68 -11.21
N TYR A 93 -7.16 0.67 -12.48
CA TYR A 93 -6.20 0.68 -13.59
C TYR A 93 -5.82 2.10 -14.02
N ASP A 94 -6.44 3.13 -13.43
CA ASP A 94 -6.14 4.52 -13.70
C ASP A 94 -4.80 4.93 -13.06
N ASN A 95 -4.17 5.97 -13.61
CA ASN A 95 -2.93 6.54 -13.05
C ASN A 95 -3.14 7.23 -11.70
N LEU A 96 -4.39 7.60 -11.37
CA LEU A 96 -4.76 8.01 -10.04
C LEU A 96 -5.58 6.89 -9.39
N PRO A 97 -5.50 6.73 -8.06
CA PRO A 97 -6.24 5.72 -7.30
C PRO A 97 -7.74 6.01 -7.26
N HIS A 98 -8.44 5.68 -8.35
CA HIS A 98 -9.89 5.76 -8.45
C HIS A 98 -10.55 4.50 -7.92
N PHE A 99 -11.32 4.61 -6.84
CA PHE A 99 -12.05 3.52 -6.22
C PHE A 99 -13.49 3.93 -5.91
N ASN A 100 -14.44 3.00 -6.10
CA ASN A 100 -15.86 3.26 -5.81
C ASN A 100 -16.17 3.58 -4.33
N CYS A 101 -15.29 3.28 -3.37
CA CYS A 101 -15.50 3.70 -1.97
C CYS A 101 -15.32 5.20 -1.76
N GLN A 102 -14.66 5.91 -2.68
CA GLN A 102 -14.44 7.36 -2.58
C GLN A 102 -15.76 8.15 -2.72
N THR A 103 -16.77 7.59 -3.38
CA THR A 103 -18.10 8.23 -3.46
C THR A 103 -18.78 8.32 -2.09
N GLY A 104 -18.44 7.42 -1.15
CA GLY A 104 -18.96 7.40 0.22
C GLY A 104 -18.06 8.08 1.25
N ASN A 105 -16.93 8.67 0.84
CA ASN A 105 -16.01 9.38 1.73
C ASN A 105 -15.47 10.64 1.05
N THR A 106 -16.02 11.80 1.40
CA THR A 106 -15.62 13.10 0.86
C THR A 106 -14.16 13.45 1.12
N HIS A 107 -13.56 12.89 2.18
CA HIS A 107 -12.16 13.11 2.57
C HIS A 107 -11.16 12.16 1.86
N CYS A 108 -11.61 11.35 0.91
CA CYS A 108 -10.73 10.48 0.12
C CYS A 108 -11.03 10.68 -1.36
N GLN A 109 -10.17 11.42 -2.04
CA GLN A 109 -10.23 11.68 -3.47
C GLN A 109 -9.04 11.04 -4.19
N PRO A 110 -9.14 10.77 -5.51
CA PRO A 110 -8.05 10.19 -6.29
C PRO A 110 -6.74 10.99 -6.22
N ASP A 111 -6.81 12.31 -6.09
CA ASP A 111 -5.67 13.22 -5.96
C ASP A 111 -5.38 13.64 -4.50
N PHE A 112 -6.21 13.21 -3.54
CA PHE A 112 -6.00 13.45 -2.12
C PHE A 112 -6.56 12.28 -1.30
N LEU A 113 -5.75 11.24 -1.18
CA LEU A 113 -6.13 9.99 -0.52
C LEU A 113 -6.27 10.16 1.00
N GLY A 114 -7.35 9.62 1.55
CA GLY A 114 -7.51 9.44 2.99
C GLY A 114 -6.92 8.12 3.49
N ASP A 115 -6.81 7.97 4.81
CA ASP A 115 -6.35 6.73 5.45
C ASP A 115 -7.45 5.65 5.39
N CYS A 116 -7.14 4.53 4.74
CA CYS A 116 -8.06 3.39 4.64
C CYS A 116 -8.38 2.75 5.99
N ASN A 117 -7.56 2.93 7.03
CA ASN A 117 -7.75 2.31 8.35
C ASN A 117 -8.76 3.05 9.23
N THR A 118 -9.05 4.32 8.92
CA THR A 118 -10.08 5.13 9.59
C THR A 118 -11.21 5.53 8.64
N CYS A 119 -11.23 4.98 7.42
CA CYS A 119 -12.18 5.33 6.39
C CYS A 119 -13.57 4.73 6.68
N PRO A 120 -14.64 5.54 6.72
CA PRO A 120 -16.01 5.02 6.92
C PRO A 120 -16.50 4.18 5.72
N ALA A 121 -15.90 4.35 4.55
CA ALA A 121 -16.18 3.59 3.33
C ALA A 121 -15.17 2.44 3.08
N GLN A 122 -14.42 2.02 4.11
CA GLN A 122 -13.48 0.90 4.02
C GLN A 122 -14.19 -0.38 3.51
N PRO A 123 -13.58 -1.16 2.60
CA PRO A 123 -14.14 -2.43 2.19
C PRO A 123 -14.30 -3.41 3.36
N PRO A 124 -15.33 -4.27 3.35
CA PRO A 124 -15.48 -5.31 4.36
C PRO A 124 -14.31 -6.28 4.30
N SER A 125 -13.72 -6.60 5.45
CA SER A 125 -12.60 -7.53 5.55
C SER A 125 -12.90 -8.92 4.97
N ASN A 126 -11.93 -9.48 4.24
CA ASN A 126 -11.92 -10.85 3.73
C ASN A 126 -11.32 -11.85 4.74
N TYR A 127 -11.11 -11.49 6.01
CA TYR A 127 -10.45 -12.34 7.02
C TYR A 127 -11.02 -13.76 7.08
N ARG A 128 -12.34 -13.94 6.94
CA ARG A 128 -12.98 -15.27 6.98
C ARG A 128 -12.46 -16.19 5.88
N LYS A 129 -12.28 -15.64 4.66
CA LYS A 129 -11.74 -16.39 3.52
C LYS A 129 -10.26 -16.72 3.75
N MET A 130 -9.49 -15.73 4.20
CA MET A 130 -8.06 -15.92 4.53
C MET A 130 -7.85 -16.97 5.62
N LEU A 131 -8.64 -16.93 6.69
CA LEU A 131 -8.59 -17.93 7.76
C LEU A 131 -9.06 -19.30 7.30
N SER A 132 -10.12 -19.38 6.50
CA SER A 132 -10.60 -20.65 5.94
C SER A 132 -9.52 -21.34 5.09
N GLN A 133 -8.78 -20.57 4.29
CA GLN A 133 -7.64 -21.08 3.53
C GLN A 133 -6.53 -21.56 4.46
N MET A 134 -6.08 -20.72 5.41
CA MET A 134 -4.93 -21.07 6.23
C MET A 134 -5.20 -22.21 7.21
N ARG A 135 -6.43 -22.33 7.73
CA ARG A 135 -6.82 -23.41 8.68
C ARG A 135 -6.65 -24.81 8.12
N GLN A 136 -6.60 -24.98 6.80
CA GLN A 136 -6.37 -26.29 6.16
C GLN A 136 -4.99 -26.89 6.50
N TYR A 137 -4.04 -26.04 6.94
CA TYR A 137 -2.67 -26.44 7.25
C TYR A 137 -2.39 -26.55 8.76
N PHE A 138 -3.40 -26.41 9.61
CA PHE A 138 -3.26 -26.50 11.07
C PHE A 138 -4.22 -27.54 11.65
N SER A 139 -3.89 -28.06 12.84
CA SER A 139 -4.81 -28.91 13.59
C SER A 139 -6.12 -28.17 13.89
N GLN A 140 -7.24 -28.90 13.88
CA GLN A 140 -8.56 -28.37 14.22
C GLN A 140 -8.66 -27.85 15.66
N GLU A 141 -7.73 -28.26 16.53
CA GLU A 141 -7.65 -27.80 17.93
C GLU A 141 -7.18 -26.33 18.03
N VAL A 142 -6.46 -25.82 17.03
CA VAL A 142 -5.97 -24.44 17.04
C VAL A 142 -7.15 -23.48 16.97
N GLN A 143 -7.33 -22.68 18.02
CA GLN A 143 -8.33 -21.64 18.07
C GLN A 143 -7.80 -20.35 17.45
N TRP A 144 -8.59 -19.76 16.56
CA TRP A 144 -8.25 -18.51 15.87
C TRP A 144 -9.32 -17.47 16.18
N GLN A 145 -8.91 -16.38 16.81
CA GLN A 145 -9.77 -15.24 17.07
C GLN A 145 -9.35 -14.07 16.19
N TYR A 146 -10.26 -13.62 15.32
CA TYR A 146 -10.04 -12.40 14.55
C TYR A 146 -9.99 -11.19 15.47
N PHE A 147 -9.01 -10.31 15.23
CA PHE A 147 -8.82 -9.08 15.99
C PHE A 147 -9.21 -7.86 15.16
N HIS A 148 -8.43 -7.56 14.11
CA HIS A 148 -8.68 -6.44 13.21
C HIS A 148 -7.94 -6.67 11.88
N SER A 149 -8.08 -5.75 10.92
CA SER A 149 -7.32 -5.77 9.67
C SER A 149 -6.77 -4.38 9.37
N TYR A 150 -5.55 -4.33 8.83
CA TYR A 150 -5.05 -3.11 8.20
C TYR A 150 -5.32 -3.14 6.71
N PHE A 151 -5.66 -1.96 6.19
CA PHE A 151 -5.88 -1.71 4.77
C PHE A 151 -4.90 -0.65 4.27
N THR A 152 -4.39 -0.87 3.06
CA THR A 152 -3.52 0.09 2.39
C THR A 152 -3.80 0.12 0.90
N ILE A 153 -3.54 1.26 0.28
CA ILE A 153 -3.50 1.37 -1.18
C ILE A 153 -2.07 1.03 -1.61
N LYS A 154 -1.93 -0.08 -2.35
CA LYS A 154 -0.68 -0.48 -2.99
C LYS A 154 -0.69 0.07 -4.41
N SER A 155 0.37 0.77 -4.78
CA SER A 155 0.59 1.15 -6.17
C SER A 155 1.52 0.15 -6.82
N LYS A 156 1.36 -0.06 -8.13
CA LYS A 156 2.28 -0.84 -8.97
C LYS A 156 2.50 -0.12 -10.29
N LEU A 157 3.68 -0.30 -10.90
CA LEU A 157 3.93 0.14 -12.26
C LEU A 157 3.13 -0.73 -13.22
N ARG A 158 2.40 -0.10 -14.15
CA ARG A 158 1.55 -0.84 -15.10
C ARG A 158 2.36 -1.80 -15.98
N ALA A 159 3.61 -1.43 -16.29
CA ALA A 159 4.55 -2.29 -17.04
C ALA A 159 4.81 -3.65 -16.36
N ASN A 160 4.63 -3.75 -15.04
CA ASN A 160 4.86 -4.96 -14.25
C ASN A 160 3.55 -5.54 -13.69
N HIS A 161 2.43 -5.39 -14.39
CA HIS A 161 1.19 -6.07 -13.99
C HIS A 161 1.26 -7.59 -14.21
N ILE A 162 2.06 -8.03 -15.19
CA ILE A 162 2.17 -9.44 -15.60
C ILE A 162 3.35 -10.14 -14.90
N ASP A 163 4.41 -9.40 -14.55
CA ASP A 163 5.61 -9.92 -13.88
C ASP A 163 5.64 -9.43 -12.41
N ASP A 164 5.82 -10.33 -11.43
CA ASP A 164 5.99 -9.97 -10.00
C ASP A 164 7.35 -9.28 -9.74
N GLY A 165 8.05 -8.91 -10.80
CA GLY A 165 9.05 -7.87 -10.80
C GLY A 165 8.57 -6.61 -10.06
N ARG A 166 9.29 -6.25 -9.01
CA ARG A 166 9.09 -4.98 -8.27
C ARG A 166 10.26 -4.05 -8.51
N PRO A 167 10.45 -3.53 -9.74
CA PRO A 167 11.56 -2.65 -10.01
C PRO A 167 11.40 -1.34 -9.24
N THR A 168 12.53 -0.70 -9.02
CA THR A 168 12.59 0.66 -8.49
C THR A 168 12.79 1.59 -9.66
N GLU A 169 11.87 2.55 -9.80
CA GLU A 169 11.90 3.54 -10.85
C GLU A 169 12.17 4.91 -10.24
N ILE A 170 13.22 5.58 -10.72
CA ILE A 170 13.57 6.94 -10.35
C ILE A 170 13.50 7.76 -11.64
N ARG A 171 12.51 8.65 -11.73
CA ARG A 171 12.31 9.51 -12.90
C ARG A 171 12.64 10.95 -12.58
N CYS A 172 13.52 11.55 -13.37
CA CYS A 172 13.72 13.00 -13.40
C CYS A 172 12.63 13.63 -14.29
N LEU A 173 11.56 14.16 -13.69
CA LEU A 173 10.44 14.76 -14.42
C LEU A 173 10.70 16.22 -14.81
N HIS A 174 11.62 16.89 -14.13
CA HIS A 174 12.04 18.25 -14.44
C HIS A 174 13.51 18.48 -14.06
N LYS A 175 14.23 19.33 -14.79
CA LYS A 175 15.67 19.57 -14.56
C LYS A 175 16.00 20.92 -13.93
N ASN A 176 15.21 21.97 -14.14
CA ASN A 176 15.55 23.33 -13.68
C ASN A 176 14.34 24.09 -13.09
N PRO A 177 13.99 23.89 -11.81
CA PRO A 177 14.72 23.13 -10.79
C PRO A 177 14.52 21.62 -10.92
N HIS A 178 15.41 20.83 -10.33
CA HIS A 178 15.28 19.37 -10.40
C HIS A 178 14.03 18.87 -9.66
N PHE A 179 13.26 18.01 -10.32
CA PHE A 179 12.17 17.26 -9.71
C PHE A 179 12.34 15.78 -10.04
N TYR A 180 12.45 14.96 -9.00
CA TYR A 180 12.53 13.51 -9.12
C TYR A 180 11.30 12.88 -8.51
N CYS A 181 10.68 11.93 -9.21
CA CYS A 181 9.66 11.05 -8.66
C CYS A 181 10.26 9.66 -8.45
N ILE A 182 10.14 9.15 -7.23
CA ILE A 182 10.63 7.83 -6.85
C ILE A 182 9.45 6.89 -6.68
N PHE A 183 9.60 5.70 -7.25
CA PHE A 183 8.70 4.59 -7.08
C PHE A 183 9.50 3.32 -6.81
N ALA A 184 9.77 3.03 -5.53
CA ALA A 184 10.53 1.84 -5.14
C ALA A 184 9.62 0.63 -4.91
N GLY A 185 9.87 -0.47 -5.62
CA GLY A 185 9.09 -1.70 -5.47
C GLY A 185 9.38 -2.52 -4.21
N LYS A 186 10.52 -2.27 -3.54
CA LYS A 186 10.95 -2.94 -2.30
C LYS A 186 11.62 -1.94 -1.36
N ILE A 187 11.44 -2.14 -0.06
CA ILE A 187 12.06 -1.27 0.97
C ILE A 187 13.59 -1.27 0.88
N ASN A 188 14.22 -2.38 0.49
CA ASN A 188 15.67 -2.45 0.33
C ASN A 188 16.17 -1.58 -0.83
N SER A 189 15.30 -1.19 -1.76
CA SER A 189 15.67 -0.38 -2.92
C SER A 189 15.60 1.12 -2.66
N ILE A 190 15.32 1.54 -1.41
CA ILE A 190 15.36 2.96 -1.03
C ILE A 190 16.75 3.58 -1.21
N TYR A 191 17.82 2.78 -1.13
CA TYR A 191 19.20 3.26 -1.32
C TYR A 191 19.51 3.65 -2.77
N GLU A 192 18.67 3.27 -3.74
CA GLU A 192 18.83 3.72 -5.14
C GLU A 192 18.74 5.25 -5.27
N VAL A 193 18.12 5.92 -4.29
CA VAL A 193 18.05 7.39 -4.20
C VAL A 193 19.42 8.03 -4.03
N GLU A 194 20.40 7.34 -3.44
CA GLU A 194 21.77 7.86 -3.28
C GLU A 194 22.46 8.11 -4.62
N LYS A 195 22.02 7.44 -5.70
CA LYS A 195 22.53 7.64 -7.06
C LYS A 195 22.10 8.98 -7.68
N ILE A 196 21.18 9.71 -7.03
CA ILE A 196 20.70 11.03 -7.46
C ILE A 196 21.59 12.17 -6.87
N GLY A 197 22.61 11.82 -6.08
CA GLY A 197 23.56 12.76 -5.46
C GLY A 197 24.27 13.68 -6.44
#